data_AF-A0A2T2W337-F1
#
_entry.id   AF-A0A2T2W337-F1
#
_cell.length_a   1.000
_cell.length_b   1.000
_cell.length_c   1.000
_cell.angle_alpha   90.00
_cell.angle_beta   90.00
_cell.angle_gamma   90.00
#
_symmetry.space_group_name_H-M   'P 1'
#
loop_
_entity.id
_entity.type
_entity.pdbx_description
1 polymer ?
#
loop_
_entity_poly.entity_id
_entity_poly.type
_entity_poly.pdbx_seq_one_letter_code
_entity_poly.pdbx_strand_id
1 'polypeptide(L)'
;MLRNFSFGAIALVSASTLAVAPALAQETRPLTENPTLIRGCRQLNQAAEVFDNSTLGPVVNRIGTLAAGTRVTLTGAVATGRAQVFLGSGTLSPIQPVGWLNAANLGPCGGTTPPPPTGACFRADTALVVRSGPSTGSATVAGYNQNDLVRASTNPPTQQTTSDGRRWMQVRIYDGSLGWIARTGAGGVGSNVTPTSCP
;
A
#
# COMPACT_ATOMS: atom_id res chain seq x y z
N MET A 1 -13.04 65.22 -55.22
CA MET A 1 -13.60 65.81 -53.98
C MET A 1 -13.48 64.79 -52.86
N LEU A 2 -12.96 65.23 -51.71
CA LEU A 2 -12.57 64.46 -50.53
C LEU A 2 -13.70 63.60 -49.93
N ARG A 3 -13.32 62.47 -49.32
CA ARG A 3 -13.71 62.14 -47.94
C ARG A 3 -12.88 61.00 -47.32
N ASN A 4 -12.17 61.35 -46.25
CA ASN A 4 -11.58 60.46 -45.25
C ASN A 4 -12.67 59.66 -44.52
N PHE A 5 -12.39 58.40 -44.18
CA PHE A 5 -12.77 57.81 -42.89
C PHE A 5 -11.74 56.76 -42.46
N SER A 6 -11.08 57.05 -41.33
CA SER A 6 -10.26 56.12 -40.56
C SER A 6 -11.15 55.36 -39.57
N PHE A 7 -11.05 54.03 -39.54
CA PHE A 7 -11.39 53.16 -38.40
C PHE A 7 -10.44 51.96 -38.56
N GLY A 8 -9.53 51.64 -37.65
CA GLY A 8 -9.76 51.37 -36.23
C GLY A 8 -9.64 49.86 -36.04
N ALA A 9 -8.47 49.40 -35.60
CA ALA A 9 -8.09 47.99 -35.48
C ALA A 9 -9.03 47.19 -34.55
N ILE A 10 -9.36 45.96 -34.94
CA ILE A 10 -9.92 44.95 -34.03
C ILE A 10 -9.00 43.72 -34.10
N ALA A 11 -8.09 43.63 -33.13
CA ALA A 11 -7.33 42.41 -32.89
C ALA A 11 -8.24 41.40 -32.18
N LEU A 12 -8.59 40.32 -32.88
CA LEU A 12 -9.26 39.15 -32.31
C LEU A 12 -8.24 38.38 -31.46
N VAL A 13 -8.26 38.60 -30.15
CA VAL A 13 -7.52 37.76 -29.19
C VAL A 13 -8.34 36.50 -28.95
N SER A 14 -7.99 35.41 -29.63
CA SER A 14 -8.52 34.08 -29.34
C SER A 14 -7.98 33.60 -28.00
N ALA A 15 -8.77 33.76 -26.94
CA ALA A 15 -8.50 33.13 -25.65
C ALA A 15 -8.92 31.67 -25.72
N SER A 16 -7.98 30.79 -26.08
CA SER A 16 -8.16 29.34 -25.92
C SER A 16 -8.21 29.03 -24.43
N THR A 17 -9.41 28.71 -23.94
CA THR A 17 -9.63 28.25 -22.58
C THR A 17 -8.82 26.96 -22.35
N LEU A 18 -7.84 27.04 -21.45
CA LEU A 18 -7.21 25.85 -20.88
C LEU A 18 -8.30 25.08 -20.14
N ALA A 19 -8.65 23.89 -20.67
CA ALA A 19 -9.45 22.93 -19.95
C ALA A 19 -8.66 22.50 -18.70
N VAL A 20 -9.01 23.08 -17.56
CA VAL A 20 -8.53 22.63 -16.27
C VAL A 20 -9.12 21.23 -16.08
N ALA A 21 -8.27 20.21 -16.14
CA ALA A 21 -8.67 18.86 -15.78
C ALA A 21 -9.35 18.91 -14.40
N PRO A 22 -10.44 18.15 -14.18
CA PRO A 22 -11.02 18.07 -12.85
C PRO A 22 -9.94 17.53 -11.91
N ALA A 23 -9.51 18.36 -10.96
CA ALA A 23 -8.74 17.91 -9.83
C ALA A 23 -9.49 16.72 -9.24
N LEU A 24 -8.83 15.55 -9.21
CA LEU A 24 -9.37 14.37 -8.55
C LEU A 24 -9.74 14.81 -7.14
N ALA A 25 -11.04 14.79 -6.86
CA ALA A 25 -11.58 15.09 -5.56
C ALA A 25 -10.84 14.22 -4.55
N GLN A 26 -9.95 14.82 -3.78
CA GLN A 26 -9.47 14.24 -2.54
C GLN A 26 -10.74 13.99 -1.73
N GLU A 27 -11.01 12.75 -1.39
CA GLU A 27 -12.12 12.41 -0.52
C GLU A 27 -11.88 13.11 0.83
N THR A 28 -12.44 14.32 0.98
CA THR A 28 -12.42 15.16 2.17
C THR A 28 -13.38 14.57 3.20
N ARG A 29 -13.16 13.32 3.59
CA ARG A 29 -13.73 12.82 4.84
C ARG A 29 -13.03 13.57 5.97
N PRO A 30 -13.77 14.19 6.90
CA PRO A 30 -13.17 15.03 7.93
C PRO A 30 -12.19 14.21 8.76
N LEU A 31 -10.96 14.70 8.83
CA LEU A 31 -10.02 14.22 9.83
C LEU A 31 -10.66 14.44 11.19
N THR A 32 -10.84 13.37 11.94
CA THR A 32 -11.39 13.46 13.30
C THR A 32 -10.21 13.58 14.24
N GLU A 33 -10.06 14.74 14.88
CA GLU A 33 -9.11 14.90 15.98
C GLU A 33 -9.65 14.17 17.21
N ASN A 34 -8.91 13.18 17.68
CA ASN A 34 -9.22 12.50 18.93
C ASN A 34 -8.20 12.92 20.01
N PRO A 35 -8.58 13.80 20.94
CA PRO A 35 -7.65 14.35 21.93
C PRO A 35 -7.08 13.29 22.88
N THR A 36 -7.79 12.16 23.08
CA THR A 36 -7.31 11.04 23.92
C THR A 36 -6.17 10.25 23.27
N LEU A 37 -5.99 10.39 21.95
CA LEU A 37 -4.96 9.72 21.17
C LEU A 37 -3.73 10.59 20.92
N ILE A 38 -3.80 11.90 21.17
CA ILE A 38 -2.70 12.84 20.98
C ILE A 38 -1.52 12.42 21.87
N ARG A 39 -0.34 12.30 21.27
CA ARG A 39 0.92 11.88 21.94
C ARG A 39 0.88 10.46 22.52
N GLY A 40 -0.14 9.66 22.17
CA GLY A 40 -0.22 8.26 22.55
C GLY A 40 0.81 7.44 21.80
N CYS A 41 1.69 6.74 22.53
CA CYS A 41 2.62 5.79 21.94
C CYS A 41 1.84 4.64 21.28
N ARG A 42 2.22 4.28 20.06
CA ARG A 42 1.77 3.09 19.35
C ARG A 42 2.95 2.32 18.81
N GLN A 43 2.79 1.02 18.69
CA GLN A 43 3.80 0.14 18.12
C GLN A 43 3.22 -0.55 16.90
N LEU A 44 4.00 -0.61 15.82
CA LEU A 44 3.62 -1.35 14.63
C LEU A 44 3.56 -2.84 14.96
N ASN A 45 2.42 -3.48 14.72
CA ASN A 45 2.27 -4.93 14.86
C ASN A 45 2.84 -5.67 13.64
N GLN A 46 3.07 -4.96 12.53
CA GLN A 46 3.63 -5.47 11.28
C GLN A 46 4.31 -4.35 10.50
N ALA A 47 5.08 -4.69 9.46
CA ALA A 47 5.66 -3.66 8.59
C ALA A 47 4.54 -2.86 7.90
N ALA A 48 4.69 -1.55 7.81
CA ALA A 48 3.68 -0.67 7.24
C ALA A 48 4.30 0.32 6.27
N GLU A 49 3.67 0.46 5.10
CA GLU A 49 3.92 1.61 4.23
C GLU A 49 3.38 2.87 4.88
N VAL A 50 4.15 3.94 4.75
CA VAL A 50 3.83 5.28 5.25
C VAL A 50 3.69 6.21 4.05
N PHE A 51 2.64 7.01 4.08
CA PHE A 51 2.26 7.92 3.00
C PHE A 51 2.28 9.38 3.48
N ASP A 52 2.46 10.32 2.56
CA ASP A 52 2.40 11.75 2.85
C ASP A 52 0.96 12.26 3.10
N ASN A 53 -0.05 11.46 2.74
CA ASN A 53 -1.45 11.81 2.84
C ASN A 53 -2.33 10.65 3.33
N SER A 54 -3.55 10.99 3.72
CA SER A 54 -4.47 10.03 4.31
C SER A 54 -5.02 9.00 3.32
N THR A 55 -4.81 9.11 2.00
CA THR A 55 -5.40 8.18 1.02
C THR A 55 -4.69 6.82 0.96
N LEU A 56 -3.55 6.67 1.64
CA LEU A 56 -2.76 5.43 1.72
C LEU A 56 -2.42 4.85 0.33
N GLY A 57 -2.08 5.76 -0.59
CA GLY A 57 -1.81 5.50 -1.99
C GLY A 57 -2.08 6.77 -2.83
N PRO A 58 -1.84 6.74 -4.15
CA PRO A 58 -0.99 5.80 -4.91
C PRO A 58 0.46 5.71 -4.41
N VAL A 59 1.26 4.77 -4.93
CA VAL A 59 2.68 4.54 -4.52
C VAL A 59 3.55 5.79 -4.58
N VAL A 60 3.26 6.73 -5.48
CA VAL A 60 3.98 8.03 -5.57
C VAL A 60 3.89 8.87 -4.30
N ASN A 61 2.86 8.63 -3.47
CA ASN A 61 2.65 9.30 -2.20
C ASN A 61 3.32 8.55 -1.03
N ARG A 62 4.00 7.43 -1.30
CA ARG A 62 4.67 6.64 -0.26
C ARG A 62 5.99 7.28 0.11
N ILE A 63 6.11 7.72 1.36
CA ILE A 63 7.34 8.29 1.91
C ILE A 63 8.29 7.21 2.46
N GLY A 64 7.79 5.99 2.67
CA GLY A 64 8.61 4.78 2.84
C GLY A 64 7.92 3.68 3.62
N THR A 65 8.69 2.85 4.32
CA THR A 65 8.19 1.69 5.06
C THR A 65 8.81 1.63 6.45
N LEU A 66 7.98 1.43 7.46
CA LEU A 66 8.41 1.15 8.83
C LEU A 66 8.39 -0.35 9.11
N ALA A 67 9.40 -0.84 9.82
CA ALA A 67 9.45 -2.23 10.26
C ALA A 67 8.41 -2.52 11.36
N ALA A 68 8.04 -3.79 11.49
CA ALA A 68 7.28 -4.27 12.65
C ALA A 68 8.04 -3.96 13.96
N GLY A 69 7.31 -3.68 15.03
CA GLY A 69 7.89 -3.29 16.32
C GLY A 69 8.33 -1.83 16.38
N THR A 70 8.35 -1.09 15.26
CA THR A 70 8.65 0.35 15.28
C THR A 70 7.63 1.07 16.15
N ARG A 71 8.13 1.90 17.07
CA ARG A 71 7.31 2.77 17.91
C ARG A 71 7.09 4.10 17.20
N VAL A 72 5.85 4.56 17.23
CA VAL A 72 5.40 5.81 16.63
C VAL A 72 4.47 6.51 17.59
N THR A 73 4.26 7.81 17.39
CA THR A 73 3.37 8.59 18.25
C THR A 73 2.16 9.04 17.46
N LEU A 74 0.94 8.74 17.91
CA LEU A 74 -0.26 9.26 17.27
C LEU A 74 -0.32 10.79 17.42
N THR A 75 -0.60 11.48 16.32
CA THR A 75 -0.75 12.95 16.33
C THR A 75 -2.14 13.41 16.75
N GLY A 76 -3.10 12.48 16.85
CA GLY A 76 -4.51 12.76 17.15
C GLY A 76 -5.39 12.90 15.91
N ALA A 77 -4.82 13.19 14.74
CA ALA A 77 -5.54 13.21 13.48
C ALA A 77 -5.72 11.79 12.94
N VAL A 78 -6.96 11.31 12.93
CA VAL A 78 -7.32 9.98 12.41
C VAL A 78 -8.46 10.07 11.41
N ALA A 79 -8.52 9.13 10.48
CA ALA A 79 -9.68 8.88 9.63
C ALA A 79 -10.05 7.40 9.77
N THR A 80 -11.25 6.99 9.35
CA THR A 80 -11.67 5.59 9.48
C THR A 80 -10.66 4.65 8.82
N GLY A 81 -10.03 3.76 9.61
CA GLY A 81 -8.99 2.84 9.15
C GLY A 81 -7.61 3.45 8.87
N ARG A 82 -7.39 4.73 9.19
CA ARG A 82 -6.18 5.51 8.88
C ARG A 82 -5.68 6.24 10.11
N ALA A 83 -4.38 6.21 10.33
CA ALA A 83 -3.75 6.91 11.45
C ALA A 83 -2.63 7.82 10.94
N GLN A 84 -2.61 9.07 11.40
CA GLN A 84 -1.44 9.91 11.28
C GLN A 84 -0.51 9.68 12.48
N VAL A 85 0.76 9.50 12.18
CA VAL A 85 1.80 9.21 13.15
C VAL A 85 2.98 10.16 13.00
N PHE A 86 3.58 10.54 14.12
CA PHE A 86 4.86 11.21 14.18
C PHE A 86 5.97 10.14 14.15
N LEU A 87 6.92 10.34 13.24
CA LEU A 87 7.92 9.34 12.85
C LEU A 87 9.24 9.43 13.62
N GLY A 88 9.39 10.41 14.51
CA GLY A 88 10.45 10.49 15.54
C GLY A 88 11.85 10.03 15.10
N SER A 89 12.64 10.98 14.59
CA SER A 89 14.09 10.88 14.28
C SER A 89 14.51 9.67 13.42
N GLY A 90 14.74 9.94 12.13
CA GLY A 90 15.85 9.34 11.37
C GLY A 90 15.52 8.26 10.35
N THR A 91 14.33 7.65 10.36
CA THR A 91 14.07 6.48 9.49
C THR A 91 13.37 6.79 8.17
N LEU A 92 12.58 7.87 8.06
CA LEU A 92 11.70 8.13 6.90
C LEU A 92 11.65 9.60 6.41
N SER A 93 12.81 10.28 6.38
CA SER A 93 13.00 11.71 6.04
C SER A 93 12.87 12.68 7.23
N PRO A 94 13.89 13.53 7.49
CA PRO A 94 13.87 14.52 8.57
C PRO A 94 12.97 15.74 8.27
N ILE A 95 12.56 15.93 7.00
CA ILE A 95 11.78 17.10 6.56
C ILE A 95 10.27 16.88 6.79
N GLN A 96 9.82 15.62 6.83
CA GLN A 96 8.43 15.27 7.03
C GLN A 96 8.26 14.48 8.33
N PRO A 97 8.03 15.17 9.47
CA PRO A 97 7.99 14.52 10.78
C PRO A 97 6.76 13.63 10.98
N VAL A 98 5.79 13.70 10.06
CA VAL A 98 4.51 12.98 10.13
C VAL A 98 4.23 12.18 8.86
N GLY A 99 3.50 11.08 9.02
CA GLY A 99 3.03 10.27 7.91
C GLY A 99 1.75 9.53 8.24
N TRP A 100 1.12 8.99 7.20
CA TRP A 100 -0.15 8.27 7.28
C TRP A 100 0.05 6.79 7.01
N LEU A 101 -0.62 5.95 7.80
CA LEU A 101 -0.60 4.50 7.63
C LEU A 101 -1.97 3.90 7.96
N ASN A 102 -2.15 2.61 7.67
CA ASN A 102 -3.36 1.88 8.05
C ASN A 102 -3.41 1.70 9.57
N ALA A 103 -4.46 2.19 10.21
CA ALA A 103 -4.61 2.15 11.68
C ALA A 103 -4.63 0.71 12.24
N ALA A 104 -5.04 -0.28 11.44
CA ALA A 104 -5.00 -1.70 11.84
C ALA A 104 -3.58 -2.22 12.10
N ASN A 105 -2.56 -1.51 11.62
CA ASN A 105 -1.16 -1.87 11.83
C ASN A 105 -0.62 -1.39 13.19
N LEU A 106 -1.41 -0.68 14.00
CA LEU A 106 -0.98 -0.09 15.26
C LEU A 106 -1.56 -0.83 16.48
N GLY A 107 -0.70 -1.14 17.44
CA GLY A 107 -1.06 -1.65 18.77
C GLY A 107 -0.53 -0.75 19.90
N PRO A 108 -0.88 -1.05 21.17
CA PRO A 108 -0.33 -0.35 22.33
C PRO A 108 1.18 -0.59 22.48
N CYS A 109 1.91 0.41 23.00
CA CYS A 109 3.33 0.25 23.34
C CYS A 109 3.49 -0.59 24.62
N GLY A 110 4.42 -1.55 24.63
CA GLY A 110 4.80 -2.29 25.85
C GLY A 110 4.35 -3.75 25.91
N GLY A 111 3.70 -4.29 24.87
CA GLY A 111 3.59 -5.74 24.72
C GLY A 111 4.94 -6.34 24.31
N THR A 112 5.31 -7.51 24.86
CA THR A 112 6.30 -8.39 24.23
C THR A 112 6.03 -8.41 22.74
N THR A 113 7.03 -8.11 21.91
CA THR A 113 6.90 -8.01 20.46
C THR A 113 5.97 -9.12 19.97
N PRO A 114 4.79 -8.80 19.41
CA PRO A 114 3.96 -9.83 18.81
C PRO A 114 4.85 -10.62 17.85
N PRO A 115 4.79 -11.96 17.84
CA PRO A 115 5.39 -12.72 16.74
C PRO A 115 4.98 -12.04 15.44
N PRO A 116 5.86 -11.94 14.43
CA PRO A 116 5.50 -11.38 13.12
C PRO A 116 4.12 -11.91 12.76
N PRO A 117 3.18 -11.07 12.28
CA PRO A 117 1.84 -11.53 11.97
C PRO A 117 1.98 -12.81 11.17
N THR A 118 1.47 -13.92 11.70
CA THR A 118 1.29 -15.16 10.95
C THR A 118 0.66 -14.71 9.64
N GLY A 119 1.42 -14.80 8.54
CA GLY A 119 1.13 -14.04 7.33
C GLY A 119 -0.29 -14.28 6.85
N ALA A 120 -0.83 -13.40 6.02
CA ALA A 120 -2.20 -13.55 5.56
C ALA A 120 -2.41 -14.95 4.96
N CYS A 121 -3.49 -15.61 5.37
CA CYS A 121 -3.79 -16.95 4.91
C CYS A 121 -4.69 -16.93 3.67
N PHE A 122 -4.46 -17.90 2.81
CA PHE A 122 -5.25 -18.12 1.61
C PHE A 122 -5.56 -19.60 1.45
N ARG A 123 -6.65 -19.92 0.75
CA ARG A 123 -6.88 -21.26 0.22
C ARG A 123 -6.39 -21.30 -1.22
N ALA A 124 -5.71 -22.39 -1.57
CA ALA A 124 -5.35 -22.67 -2.95
C ALA A 124 -6.61 -23.07 -3.74
N ASP A 125 -7.01 -22.26 -4.72
CA ASP A 125 -8.19 -22.56 -5.54
C ASP A 125 -7.90 -23.67 -6.58
N THR A 126 -6.61 -23.93 -6.83
CA THR A 126 -6.06 -24.97 -7.70
C THR A 126 -4.72 -25.47 -7.14
N ALA A 127 -4.13 -26.51 -7.72
CA ALA A 127 -2.78 -26.93 -7.36
C ALA A 127 -1.76 -25.84 -7.71
N LEU A 128 -0.87 -25.50 -6.77
CA LEU A 128 0.12 -24.43 -6.92
C LEU A 128 1.53 -24.99 -6.85
N VAL A 129 2.40 -24.43 -7.69
CA VAL A 129 3.83 -24.70 -7.66
C VAL A 129 4.51 -23.58 -6.87
N VAL A 130 5.28 -23.94 -5.86
CA VAL A 130 6.11 -23.01 -5.10
C VAL A 130 7.50 -22.98 -5.72
N ARG A 131 7.97 -21.77 -6.04
CA ARG A 131 9.25 -21.54 -6.72
C ARG A 131 10.23 -20.75 -5.87
N SER A 132 11.51 -20.92 -6.14
CA SER A 132 12.58 -20.18 -5.44
C SER A 132 12.56 -18.68 -5.70
N GLY A 133 11.98 -18.25 -6.83
CA GLY A 133 11.81 -16.85 -7.23
C GLY A 133 10.47 -16.60 -7.92
N PRO A 134 10.07 -15.32 -8.07
CA PRO A 134 8.79 -14.93 -8.67
C PRO A 134 8.83 -15.04 -10.20
N SER A 135 9.09 -16.23 -10.74
CA SER A 135 9.17 -16.46 -12.18
C SER A 135 8.88 -17.93 -12.50
N THR A 136 8.22 -18.19 -13.62
CA THR A 136 7.98 -19.55 -14.11
C THR A 136 9.28 -20.29 -14.47
N GLY A 137 10.39 -19.59 -14.67
CA GLY A 137 11.71 -20.18 -14.89
C GLY A 137 12.48 -20.49 -13.60
N SER A 138 12.02 -20.03 -12.44
CA SER A 138 12.67 -20.34 -11.16
C SER A 138 12.46 -21.80 -10.74
N ALA A 139 13.44 -22.37 -10.05
CA ALA A 139 13.39 -23.76 -9.59
C ALA A 139 12.16 -24.02 -8.73
N THR A 140 11.58 -25.22 -8.85
CA THR A 140 10.48 -25.67 -8.00
C THR A 140 11.05 -26.13 -6.67
N VAL A 141 10.50 -25.62 -5.57
CA VAL A 141 10.96 -25.91 -4.20
C VAL A 141 9.91 -26.63 -3.36
N ALA A 142 8.62 -26.48 -3.70
CA ALA A 142 7.51 -27.20 -3.07
C ALA A 142 6.24 -27.11 -3.94
N GLY A 143 5.13 -27.63 -3.44
CA GLY A 143 3.80 -27.48 -4.03
C GLY A 143 2.71 -27.42 -2.97
N TYR A 144 1.57 -26.86 -3.35
CA TYR A 144 0.31 -26.95 -2.62
C TYR A 144 -0.70 -27.68 -3.49
N ASN A 145 -1.48 -28.57 -2.89
CA ASN A 145 -2.66 -29.13 -3.53
C ASN A 145 -3.81 -28.11 -3.50
N GLN A 146 -4.84 -28.36 -4.31
CA GLN A 146 -6.08 -27.61 -4.22
C GLN A 146 -6.67 -27.73 -2.81
N ASN A 147 -7.21 -26.61 -2.30
CA ASN A 147 -7.76 -26.40 -0.96
C ASN A 147 -6.75 -26.32 0.18
N ASP A 148 -5.45 -26.52 -0.08
CA ASP A 148 -4.42 -26.36 0.95
C ASP A 148 -4.40 -24.92 1.48
N LEU A 149 -4.02 -24.81 2.76
CA LEU A 149 -3.80 -23.53 3.40
C LEU A 149 -2.43 -22.98 3.01
N VAL A 150 -2.42 -21.84 2.35
CA VAL A 150 -1.23 -21.10 1.98
C VAL A 150 -1.01 -19.97 2.97
N ARG A 151 0.15 -19.95 3.64
CA ARG A 151 0.56 -18.84 4.51
C ARG A 151 1.50 -17.91 3.77
N ALA A 152 1.11 -16.64 3.62
CA ALA A 152 2.02 -15.61 3.12
C ALA A 152 3.24 -15.46 4.06
N SER A 153 4.38 -15.02 3.51
CA SER A 153 5.58 -14.79 4.33
C SER A 153 5.43 -13.60 5.29
N THR A 154 4.58 -12.64 4.93
CA THR A 154 4.30 -11.41 5.66
C THR A 154 2.80 -11.09 5.63
N ASN A 155 2.39 -10.15 6.47
CA ASN A 155 1.11 -9.46 6.37
C ASN A 155 1.39 -7.94 6.35
N PRO A 156 0.95 -7.19 5.32
CA PRO A 156 0.36 -7.68 4.07
C PRO A 156 1.34 -8.58 3.26
N PRO A 157 0.84 -9.46 2.38
CA PRO A 157 1.70 -10.36 1.60
C PRO A 157 2.66 -9.60 0.69
N THR A 158 3.94 -9.97 0.74
CA THR A 158 4.93 -9.58 -0.27
C THR A 158 4.50 -10.09 -1.64
N GLN A 159 4.37 -9.17 -2.59
CA GLN A 159 3.92 -9.47 -3.96
C GLN A 159 4.83 -8.82 -5.00
N GLN A 160 4.97 -9.48 -6.14
CA GLN A 160 5.74 -8.98 -7.27
C GLN A 160 5.03 -9.30 -8.57
N THR A 161 4.81 -8.31 -9.42
CA THR A 161 4.36 -8.55 -10.81
C THR A 161 5.58 -8.67 -11.70
N THR A 162 5.66 -9.73 -12.51
CA THR A 162 6.78 -9.95 -13.43
C THR A 162 6.38 -9.82 -14.89
N SER A 163 7.36 -9.94 -15.79
CA SER A 163 7.20 -9.75 -17.24
C SER A 163 6.23 -10.72 -17.90
N ASP A 164 5.93 -11.85 -17.27
CA ASP A 164 4.88 -12.79 -17.67
C ASP A 164 3.46 -12.33 -17.29
N GLY A 165 3.34 -11.13 -16.69
CA GLY A 165 2.12 -10.51 -16.22
C GLY A 165 1.53 -11.15 -14.97
N ARG A 166 2.14 -12.22 -14.43
CA ARG A 166 1.66 -12.85 -13.20
C ARG A 166 1.98 -11.99 -12.00
N ARG A 167 1.05 -11.95 -11.05
CA ARG A 167 1.34 -11.49 -9.70
C ARG A 167 1.79 -12.67 -8.86
N TRP A 168 3.02 -12.61 -8.39
CA TRP A 168 3.60 -13.57 -7.47
C TRP A 168 3.38 -13.14 -6.04
N MET A 169 3.21 -14.11 -5.15
CA MET A 169 3.08 -13.88 -3.71
C MET A 169 4.11 -14.75 -2.99
N GLN A 170 4.87 -14.14 -2.08
CA GLN A 170 5.84 -14.87 -1.27
C GLN A 170 5.13 -15.56 -0.11
N VAL A 171 5.48 -16.82 0.12
CA VAL A 171 4.85 -17.73 1.08
C VAL A 171 5.90 -18.36 1.98
N ARG A 172 5.48 -18.73 3.19
CA ARG A 172 6.28 -19.58 4.07
C ARG A 172 5.83 -21.03 3.88
N ILE A 173 6.78 -21.89 3.54
CA ILE A 173 6.57 -23.33 3.30
C ILE A 173 6.63 -24.07 4.65
N TYR A 174 6.14 -25.31 4.71
CA TYR A 174 6.04 -26.11 5.96
C TYR A 174 7.38 -26.27 6.70
N ASP A 175 8.49 -26.36 5.98
CA ASP A 175 9.85 -26.44 6.53
C ASP A 175 10.37 -25.10 7.08
N GLY A 176 9.57 -24.03 7.01
CA GLY A 176 9.90 -22.68 7.45
C GLY A 176 10.64 -21.84 6.40
N SER A 177 11.00 -22.42 5.25
CA SER A 177 11.65 -21.72 4.15
C SER A 177 10.67 -20.79 3.40
N LEU A 178 11.22 -19.91 2.57
CA LEU A 178 10.43 -18.98 1.76
C LEU A 178 10.39 -19.45 0.30
N GLY A 179 9.25 -19.22 -0.34
CA GLY A 179 9.08 -19.43 -1.76
C GLY A 179 8.03 -18.52 -2.36
N TRP A 180 7.77 -18.66 -3.65
CA TRP A 180 6.87 -17.82 -4.41
C TRP A 180 5.83 -18.66 -5.15
N ILE A 181 4.57 -18.28 -5.03
CA ILE A 181 3.48 -18.86 -5.83
C ILE A 181 2.92 -17.82 -6.78
N ALA A 182 2.39 -18.27 -7.91
CA ALA A 182 1.61 -17.42 -8.80
C ALA A 182 0.22 -17.19 -8.18
N ARG A 183 -0.04 -15.97 -7.70
CA ARG A 183 -1.35 -15.57 -7.16
C ARG A 183 -2.40 -15.44 -8.28
N THR A 184 -1.97 -15.16 -9.51
CA THR A 184 -2.82 -15.03 -10.69
C THR A 184 -2.33 -15.91 -11.83
N GLY A 185 -3.18 -16.14 -12.83
CA GLY A 185 -2.80 -16.70 -14.11
C GLY A 185 -1.91 -15.76 -14.94
N ALA A 186 -1.47 -16.24 -16.11
CA ALA A 186 -0.69 -15.46 -17.08
C ALA A 186 -1.40 -14.15 -17.44
N GLY A 187 -0.64 -13.07 -17.62
CA GLY A 187 -1.24 -11.74 -17.90
C GLY A 187 -2.05 -11.16 -16.74
N GLY A 188 -1.99 -11.74 -15.54
CA GLY A 188 -2.70 -11.25 -14.36
C GLY A 188 -4.15 -11.72 -14.27
N VAL A 189 -4.55 -12.67 -15.11
CA VAL A 189 -5.94 -13.14 -15.21
C VAL A 189 -6.31 -14.04 -14.03
N GLY A 190 -7.46 -13.76 -13.41
CA GLY A 190 -8.03 -14.57 -12.33
C GLY A 190 -7.20 -14.54 -11.03
N SER A 191 -7.69 -15.28 -10.03
CA SER A 191 -6.95 -15.56 -8.80
C SER A 191 -6.78 -17.07 -8.69
N ASN A 192 -5.61 -17.52 -8.28
CA ASN A 192 -5.33 -18.92 -7.96
C ASN A 192 -5.48 -19.20 -6.46
N VAL A 193 -5.76 -18.15 -5.68
CA VAL A 193 -5.94 -18.23 -4.23
C VAL A 193 -7.06 -17.31 -3.74
N THR A 194 -7.79 -17.77 -2.72
CA THR A 194 -8.85 -17.00 -2.06
C THR A 194 -8.44 -16.66 -0.63
N PRO A 195 -8.53 -15.39 -0.17
CA PRO A 195 -8.24 -15.03 1.21
C PRO A 195 -9.09 -15.83 2.20
N THR A 196 -8.48 -16.27 3.31
CA THR A 196 -9.18 -17.02 4.36
C THR A 196 -8.60 -16.70 5.74
N SER A 197 -9.28 -17.14 6.79
CA SER A 197 -8.78 -17.03 8.16
C SER A 197 -7.63 -18.02 8.40
N CYS A 198 -6.59 -17.57 9.10
CA CYS A 198 -5.57 -18.47 9.61
C CYS A 198 -6.14 -19.27 10.80
N PRO A 199 -5.93 -20.60 10.85
CA PRO A 199 -6.12 -21.36 12.07
C PRO A 199 -5.00 -21.06 13.08
#